data_AF-A0A831M200-F1
#
_entry.id   AF-A0A831M200-F1
#
_cell.length_a   1.000
_cell.length_b   1.000
_cell.length_c   1.000
_cell.angle_alpha   90.00
_cell.angle_beta   90.00
_cell.angle_gamma   90.00
#
_symmetry.space_group_name_H-M   'P 1'
#
loop_
_entity.id
_entity.type
_entity.pdbx_description
1 polymer ?
#
loop_
_entity_poly.entity_id
_entity_poly.type
_entity_poly.pdbx_seq_one_letter_code
_entity_poly.pdbx_strand_id
1 'polypeptide(L)'
;MPKALPRLRMDLDFMPSPDPERPGLFIRDPFQYSDMMLIVPPPLVPLLEMFDGQTTDNDMRELLMRMTGDPNVDQVEANFLGMLSSAGFLHDEVFEQKREARHREFAAAPVRAASHAGAAYPADKDEARTLFQEYMQGDEPYEDGNLLAIAAPHVSPFGGFDCYRAAYRALRPEHRERTFVILGTSHYGEPDRFGLTRKNFVTPFGEAVTDTALVDELAAAAPGAVEMEDYCHATEHSIEFQVAFLQHTLDGPARPSTLLGLDGRPMTTGGLLGP
;
A
#
# COMPACT_ATOMS: atom_id res chain seq x y z
N MET A 1 -10.62 -22.39 -31.67
CA MET A 1 -9.74 -21.28 -32.09
C MET A 1 -8.84 -20.98 -30.92
N PRO A 2 -7.54 -20.71 -31.14
CA PRO A 2 -6.63 -20.36 -30.06
C PRO A 2 -7.15 -19.08 -29.36
N LYS A 3 -7.11 -19.09 -28.03
CA LYS A 3 -7.56 -17.98 -27.19
C LYS A 3 -6.33 -17.28 -26.62
N ALA A 4 -6.27 -15.95 -26.76
CA ALA A 4 -5.23 -15.16 -26.13
C ALA A 4 -5.29 -15.31 -24.60
N LEU A 5 -4.12 -15.50 -23.99
CA LEU A 5 -3.96 -15.50 -22.54
C LEU A 5 -4.19 -14.08 -22.00
N PRO A 6 -4.83 -13.91 -20.84
CA PRO A 6 -4.97 -12.61 -20.22
C PRO A 6 -3.60 -12.07 -19.78
N ARG A 7 -3.47 -10.74 -19.67
CA ARG A 7 -2.19 -10.12 -19.31
C ARG A 7 -1.91 -10.27 -17.81
N LEU A 8 -0.68 -10.59 -17.41
CA LEU A 8 -0.23 -10.55 -16.03
C LEU A 8 -0.17 -9.12 -15.54
N ARG A 9 -0.65 -8.89 -14.32
CA ARG A 9 -0.56 -7.61 -13.64
C ARG A 9 0.90 -7.27 -13.33
N MET A 10 1.35 -6.12 -13.81
CA MET A 10 2.71 -5.61 -13.59
C MET A 10 2.84 -4.78 -12.31
N ASP A 11 1.74 -4.58 -11.60
CA ASP A 11 1.64 -3.87 -10.32
C ASP A 11 1.70 -4.83 -9.10
N LEU A 12 2.08 -6.09 -9.35
CA LEU A 12 2.33 -7.11 -8.32
C LEU A 12 3.77 -7.02 -7.80
N ASP A 13 3.97 -7.49 -6.57
CA ASP A 13 5.30 -7.66 -5.99
C ASP A 13 5.86 -9.02 -6.40
N PHE A 14 7.08 -9.03 -6.93
CA PHE A 14 7.83 -10.23 -7.29
C PHE A 14 9.14 -10.28 -6.52
N MET A 15 9.41 -11.38 -5.83
CA MET A 15 10.64 -11.57 -5.07
C MET A 15 11.06 -13.05 -5.03
N PRO A 16 12.34 -13.36 -4.77
CA PRO A 16 12.74 -14.74 -4.50
C PRO A 16 11.93 -15.31 -3.33
N SER A 17 11.56 -16.59 -3.42
CA SER A 17 10.88 -17.27 -2.31
C SER A 17 11.69 -17.14 -1.02
N PRO A 18 11.08 -16.72 0.10
CA PRO A 18 11.75 -16.65 1.39
C PRO A 18 11.90 -18.04 2.04
N ASP A 19 11.21 -19.07 1.51
CA ASP A 19 11.22 -20.44 2.01
C ASP A 19 12.27 -21.28 1.25
N PRO A 20 13.37 -21.72 1.90
CA PRO A 20 14.40 -22.55 1.28
C PRO A 20 13.89 -23.91 0.81
N GLU A 21 12.81 -24.44 1.42
CA GLU A 21 12.20 -25.73 1.03
C GLU A 21 11.32 -25.59 -0.21
N ARG A 22 10.90 -24.36 -0.54
CA ARG A 22 10.03 -24.04 -1.69
C ARG A 22 10.69 -22.96 -2.55
N PRO A 23 11.77 -23.29 -3.29
CA PRO A 23 12.41 -22.33 -4.17
C PRO A 23 11.46 -21.91 -5.30
N GLY A 24 11.55 -20.66 -5.72
CA GLY A 24 10.71 -20.13 -6.79
C GLY A 24 10.59 -18.61 -6.75
N LEU A 25 9.71 -18.10 -7.61
CA LEU A 25 9.31 -16.70 -7.62
C LEU A 25 8.08 -16.54 -6.73
N PHE A 26 8.23 -15.81 -5.64
CA PHE A 26 7.12 -15.41 -4.77
C PHE A 26 6.41 -14.19 -5.36
N ILE A 27 5.09 -14.27 -5.42
CA ILE A 27 4.19 -13.24 -5.96
C ILE A 27 3.13 -12.92 -4.92
N ARG A 28 2.92 -11.62 -4.66
CA ARG A 28 1.82 -11.12 -3.85
C ARG A 28 1.22 -9.86 -4.45
N ASP A 29 -0.01 -9.55 -4.05
CA ASP A 29 -0.69 -8.32 -4.46
C ASP A 29 -0.48 -7.20 -3.42
N PRO A 30 0.32 -6.17 -3.72
CA PRO A 30 0.55 -5.07 -2.78
C PRO A 30 -0.70 -4.21 -2.53
N PHE A 31 -1.67 -4.25 -3.45
CA PHE A 31 -2.97 -3.58 -3.28
C PHE A 31 -3.96 -4.40 -2.46
N GLN A 32 -3.61 -5.63 -2.06
CA GLN A 32 -4.47 -6.50 -1.26
C GLN A 32 -5.87 -6.73 -1.89
N TYR A 33 -6.00 -6.63 -3.22
CA TYR A 33 -7.20 -7.12 -3.91
C TYR A 33 -7.33 -8.64 -3.76
N SER A 34 -6.20 -9.31 -3.55
CA SER A 34 -6.09 -10.70 -3.16
C SER A 34 -5.14 -10.85 -1.97
N ASP A 35 -5.49 -11.71 -1.03
CA ASP A 35 -4.62 -12.16 0.07
C ASP A 35 -3.78 -13.39 -0.30
N MET A 36 -4.01 -13.94 -1.50
CA MET A 36 -3.28 -15.09 -2.01
C MET A 36 -1.81 -14.74 -2.25
N MET A 37 -0.93 -15.62 -1.75
CA MET A 37 0.50 -15.59 -2.02
C MET A 37 0.86 -16.83 -2.82
N LEU A 38 1.52 -16.65 -3.96
CA LEU A 38 1.92 -17.76 -4.82
C LEU A 38 3.44 -17.87 -4.86
N ILE A 39 3.94 -19.11 -4.82
CA ILE A 39 5.33 -19.42 -5.15
C ILE A 39 5.30 -20.19 -6.46
N VAL A 40 5.77 -19.55 -7.53
CA VAL A 40 5.91 -20.17 -8.86
C VAL A 40 7.23 -20.93 -8.90
N PRO A 41 7.21 -22.27 -9.04
CA PRO A 41 8.44 -23.06 -9.12
C PRO A 41 9.32 -22.62 -10.30
N PRO A 42 10.66 -22.72 -10.21
CA PRO A 42 11.57 -22.24 -11.24
C PRO A 42 11.25 -22.72 -12.67
N PRO A 43 10.84 -23.98 -12.90
CA PRO A 43 10.47 -24.44 -14.24
C PRO A 43 9.24 -23.75 -14.84
N LEU A 44 8.36 -23.15 -14.04
CA LEU A 44 7.14 -22.48 -14.51
C LEU A 44 7.30 -20.96 -14.62
N VAL A 45 8.38 -20.38 -14.10
CA VAL A 45 8.62 -18.93 -14.16
C VAL A 45 8.62 -18.39 -15.59
N PRO A 46 9.26 -19.03 -16.60
CA PRO A 46 9.22 -18.53 -17.98
C PRO A 46 7.81 -18.44 -18.57
N LEU A 47 6.85 -19.22 -18.05
CA LEU A 47 5.47 -19.19 -18.53
C LEU A 47 4.75 -17.88 -18.18
N LEU A 48 5.21 -17.17 -17.13
CA LEU A 48 4.63 -15.87 -16.74
C LEU A 48 4.78 -14.83 -17.85
N GLU A 49 5.85 -14.89 -18.63
CA GLU A 49 6.10 -13.97 -19.77
C GLU A 49 5.07 -14.14 -20.89
N MET A 50 4.39 -15.30 -20.96
CA MET A 50 3.35 -15.58 -21.95
C MET A 50 2.02 -14.87 -21.63
N PHE A 51 1.85 -14.34 -20.43
CA PHE A 51 0.65 -13.59 -20.06
C PHE A 51 0.83 -12.12 -20.46
N ASP A 52 0.97 -11.86 -21.76
CA ASP A 52 1.20 -10.53 -22.35
C ASP A 52 -0.09 -9.93 -22.98
N GLY A 53 -1.14 -10.75 -23.15
CA GLY A 53 -2.38 -10.41 -23.85
C GLY A 53 -2.37 -10.70 -25.36
N GLN A 54 -1.27 -11.26 -25.88
CA GLN A 54 -1.08 -11.56 -27.31
C GLN A 54 -0.83 -13.06 -27.55
N THR A 55 -0.02 -13.67 -26.70
CA THR A 55 0.31 -15.10 -26.73
C THR A 55 -0.94 -15.93 -26.42
N THR A 56 -1.07 -17.09 -27.08
CA THR A 56 -2.25 -17.94 -26.99
C THR A 56 -2.06 -19.16 -26.11
N ASP A 57 -3.18 -19.78 -25.73
CA ASP A 57 -3.22 -21.06 -25.03
C ASP A 57 -2.44 -22.16 -25.77
N ASN A 58 -2.54 -22.22 -27.10
CA ASN A 58 -1.75 -23.14 -27.93
C ASN A 58 -0.25 -22.88 -27.83
N ASP A 59 0.20 -21.63 -27.86
CA ASP A 59 1.62 -21.30 -27.75
C ASP A 59 2.18 -21.77 -26.40
N MET A 60 1.39 -21.64 -25.33
CA MET A 60 1.76 -22.11 -24.00
C MET A 60 1.85 -23.64 -23.92
N ARG A 61 0.93 -24.36 -24.58
CA ARG A 61 1.04 -25.83 -24.73
C ARG A 61 2.32 -26.22 -25.44
N GLU A 62 2.65 -25.57 -26.55
CA GLU A 62 3.87 -25.86 -27.31
C GLU A 62 5.13 -25.64 -26.46
N LEU A 63 5.18 -24.56 -25.67
CA LEU A 63 6.30 -24.31 -24.76
C LEU A 63 6.39 -25.35 -23.64
N LEU A 64 5.26 -25.68 -23.00
CA LEU A 64 5.19 -26.71 -21.96
C LEU A 64 5.64 -28.08 -22.48
N MET A 65 5.19 -28.48 -23.67
CA MET A 65 5.62 -29.73 -24.32
C MET A 65 7.12 -29.74 -24.56
N ARG A 66 7.68 -28.61 -25.03
CA ARG A 66 9.12 -28.46 -25.27
C ARG A 66 9.94 -28.53 -23.98
N MET A 67 9.43 -27.98 -22.88
CA MET A 67 10.13 -27.95 -21.58
C MET A 67 10.08 -29.29 -20.85
N THR A 68 8.94 -29.99 -20.92
CA THR A 68 8.69 -31.22 -20.15
C THR A 68 8.93 -32.50 -20.95
N GLY A 69 8.81 -32.45 -22.27
CA GLY A 69 8.77 -33.62 -23.15
C GLY A 69 7.48 -34.44 -23.04
N ASP A 70 6.50 -34.01 -22.24
CA ASP A 70 5.21 -34.66 -22.08
C ASP A 70 4.20 -34.05 -23.06
N PRO A 71 3.51 -34.84 -23.90
CA PRO A 71 2.44 -34.34 -24.75
C PRO A 71 1.14 -34.00 -23.99
N ASN A 72 0.97 -34.43 -22.73
CA ASN A 72 -0.26 -34.23 -21.95
C ASN A 72 -0.18 -33.00 -21.04
N VAL A 73 -0.02 -31.82 -21.64
CA VAL A 73 0.20 -30.56 -20.90
C VAL A 73 -1.08 -29.78 -20.59
N ASP A 74 -2.22 -30.19 -21.13
CA ASP A 74 -3.50 -29.46 -21.01
C ASP A 74 -3.89 -29.20 -19.56
N GLN A 75 -3.71 -30.19 -18.68
CA GLN A 75 -4.04 -30.03 -17.26
C GLN A 75 -3.07 -29.08 -16.55
N VAL A 76 -1.79 -29.08 -16.92
CA VAL A 76 -0.77 -28.22 -16.32
C VAL A 76 -1.02 -26.77 -16.71
N GLU A 77 -1.29 -26.53 -18.00
CA GLU A 77 -1.67 -25.23 -18.54
C GLU A 77 -2.93 -24.69 -17.86
N ALA A 78 -4.01 -25.48 -17.85
CA ALA A 78 -5.29 -25.08 -17.25
C ALA A 78 -5.16 -24.79 -15.75
N ASN A 79 -4.39 -25.59 -15.02
CA ASN A 79 -4.12 -25.37 -13.60
C ASN A 79 -3.32 -24.08 -13.36
N PHE A 80 -2.30 -23.82 -14.17
CA PHE A 80 -1.46 -22.63 -14.02
C PHE A 80 -2.24 -21.35 -14.32
N LEU A 81 -2.97 -21.32 -15.44
CA LEU A 81 -3.88 -20.22 -15.79
C LEU A 81 -4.95 -20.02 -14.71
N GLY A 82 -5.61 -21.10 -14.27
CA GLY A 82 -6.65 -21.05 -13.25
C GLY A 82 -6.14 -20.55 -11.90
N MET A 83 -4.92 -20.94 -11.50
CA MET A 83 -4.28 -20.46 -10.28
C MET A 83 -4.02 -18.95 -10.33
N LEU A 84 -3.43 -18.45 -11.42
CA LEU A 84 -3.15 -17.01 -11.57
C LEU A 84 -4.43 -16.17 -11.65
N SER A 85 -5.45 -16.66 -12.38
CA SER A 85 -6.76 -15.99 -12.51
C SER A 85 -7.51 -15.96 -11.17
N SER A 86 -7.62 -17.10 -10.47
CA SER A 86 -8.28 -17.16 -9.15
C SER A 86 -7.56 -16.35 -8.07
N ALA A 87 -6.23 -16.22 -8.17
CA ALA A 87 -5.44 -15.33 -7.34
C ALA A 87 -5.65 -13.84 -7.68
N GLY A 88 -6.31 -13.49 -8.79
CA GLY A 88 -6.53 -12.10 -9.22
C GLY A 88 -5.26 -11.45 -9.79
N PHE A 89 -4.32 -12.25 -10.30
CA PHE A 89 -3.02 -11.77 -10.81
C PHE A 89 -3.05 -11.47 -12.31
N LEU A 90 -4.14 -11.79 -12.99
CA LEU A 90 -4.32 -11.54 -14.43
C LEU A 90 -5.34 -10.42 -14.63
N HIS A 91 -5.17 -9.60 -15.66
CA HIS A 91 -6.17 -8.66 -16.14
C HIS A 91 -7.33 -9.41 -16.79
N ASP A 92 -8.23 -9.91 -15.95
CA ASP A 92 -9.44 -10.63 -16.32
C ASP A 92 -10.64 -10.21 -15.44
N GLU A 93 -11.79 -10.82 -15.70
CA GLU A 93 -13.02 -10.52 -14.95
C GLU A 93 -12.91 -10.84 -13.45
N VAL A 94 -12.11 -11.84 -13.07
CA VAL A 94 -11.93 -12.23 -11.66
C VAL A 94 -11.17 -11.14 -10.91
N PHE A 95 -10.12 -10.59 -11.52
CA PHE A 95 -9.41 -9.44 -10.97
C PHE A 95 -10.31 -8.21 -10.84
N GLU A 96 -11.06 -7.86 -11.88
CA GLU A 96 -11.96 -6.69 -11.86
C GLU A 96 -12.99 -6.82 -10.73
N GLN A 97 -13.60 -7.99 -10.56
CA GLN A 97 -14.54 -8.26 -9.46
C GLN A 97 -13.88 -8.13 -8.08
N LYS A 98 -12.67 -8.65 -7.89
CA LYS A 98 -11.90 -8.51 -6.64
C LYS A 98 -11.57 -7.05 -6.34
N ARG A 99 -11.09 -6.30 -7.34
CA ARG A 99 -10.76 -4.88 -7.22
C ARG A 99 -11.98 -4.08 -6.80
N GLU A 100 -13.08 -4.20 -7.54
CA GLU A 100 -14.32 -3.48 -7.25
C GLU A 100 -14.90 -3.83 -5.88
N ALA A 101 -14.81 -5.10 -5.48
CA ALA A 101 -15.26 -5.54 -4.16
C ALA A 101 -14.48 -4.86 -3.04
N ARG A 102 -13.14 -4.79 -3.12
CA ARG A 102 -12.29 -4.12 -2.13
C ARG A 102 -12.49 -2.62 -2.10
N HIS A 103 -12.62 -1.98 -3.27
CA HIS A 103 -12.91 -0.55 -3.35
C HIS A 103 -14.26 -0.22 -2.69
N ARG A 104 -15.30 -1.04 -2.95
CA ARG A 104 -16.61 -0.88 -2.34
C ARG A 104 -16.59 -1.15 -0.82
N GLU A 105 -15.87 -2.17 -0.39
CA GLU A 105 -15.68 -2.50 1.02
C GLU A 105 -15.02 -1.35 1.77
N PHE A 106 -13.91 -0.81 1.22
CA PHE A 106 -13.25 0.35 1.80
C PHE A 106 -14.17 1.57 1.80
N ALA A 107 -14.82 1.88 0.67
CA ALA A 107 -15.72 3.03 0.57
C ALA A 107 -16.84 2.98 1.63
N ALA A 108 -17.40 1.79 1.88
CA ALA A 108 -18.47 1.56 2.85
C ALA A 108 -18.00 1.40 4.31
N ALA A 109 -16.70 1.21 4.56
CA ALA A 109 -16.18 1.05 5.91
C ALA A 109 -16.41 2.32 6.75
N PRO A 110 -16.78 2.22 8.04
CA PRO A 110 -17.04 3.39 8.87
C PRO A 110 -15.75 4.10 9.30
N VAL A 111 -14.61 3.41 9.27
CA VAL A 111 -13.31 3.87 9.75
C VAL A 111 -12.20 3.36 8.84
N ARG A 112 -11.05 4.02 8.89
CA ARG A 112 -9.80 3.60 8.25
C ARG A 112 -9.02 2.77 9.27
N ALA A 113 -9.09 1.45 9.12
CA ALA A 113 -8.40 0.51 10.01
C ALA A 113 -6.87 0.66 9.94
N ALA A 114 -6.16 0.32 11.02
CA ALA A 114 -4.71 0.20 10.99
C ALA A 114 -4.32 -1.07 10.22
N SER A 115 -3.87 -0.91 8.98
CA SER A 115 -3.47 -2.04 8.13
C SER A 115 -2.05 -2.53 8.39
N HIS A 116 -1.24 -1.76 9.14
CA HIS A 116 0.16 -2.07 9.44
C HIS A 116 0.41 -2.39 10.91
N ALA A 117 -0.60 -2.25 11.77
CA ALA A 117 -0.58 -2.77 13.13
C ALA A 117 -0.42 -4.32 13.10
N GLY A 118 0.47 -4.84 13.92
CA GLY A 118 0.89 -6.25 13.95
C GLY A 118 2.04 -6.60 13.00
N ALA A 119 2.29 -5.79 11.97
CA ALA A 119 3.36 -6.02 10.99
C ALA A 119 4.53 -5.02 11.14
N ALA A 120 4.21 -3.72 11.17
CA ALA A 120 5.21 -2.64 11.25
C ALA A 120 5.40 -2.11 12.69
N TYR A 121 4.39 -2.26 13.53
CA TYR A 121 4.38 -1.91 14.95
C TYR A 121 3.34 -2.78 15.67
N PRO A 122 3.40 -2.97 17.01
CA PRO A 122 2.48 -3.86 17.72
C PRO A 122 1.01 -3.46 17.57
N ALA A 123 0.12 -4.44 17.45
CA ALA A 123 -1.32 -4.20 17.45
C ALA A 123 -1.90 -4.03 18.86
N ASP A 124 -1.25 -4.61 19.86
CA ASP A 124 -1.60 -4.41 21.27
C ASP A 124 -1.23 -3.01 21.73
N LYS A 125 -2.11 -2.39 22.52
CA LYS A 125 -1.98 -1.01 22.98
C LYS A 125 -0.79 -0.82 23.92
N ASP A 126 -0.56 -1.74 24.85
CA ASP A 126 0.48 -1.61 25.87
C ASP A 126 1.86 -1.94 25.28
N GLU A 127 1.93 -2.92 24.38
CA GLU A 127 3.13 -3.20 23.58
C GLU A 127 3.49 -2.02 22.68
N ALA A 128 2.50 -1.44 21.96
CA ALA A 128 2.73 -0.27 21.13
C ALA A 128 3.17 0.93 21.97
N ARG A 129 2.55 1.16 23.13
CA ARG A 129 2.95 2.25 24.05
C ARG A 129 4.40 2.09 24.49
N THR A 130 4.81 0.88 24.85
CA THR A 130 6.18 0.57 25.28
C THR A 130 7.17 0.82 24.15
N LEU A 131 6.90 0.31 22.94
CA LEU A 131 7.77 0.48 21.79
C LEU A 131 7.95 1.95 21.39
N PHE A 132 6.86 2.69 21.27
CA PHE A 132 6.93 4.09 20.90
C PHE A 132 7.60 4.94 22.00
N GLN A 133 7.42 4.59 23.29
CA GLN A 133 8.17 5.23 24.37
C GLN A 133 9.68 5.02 24.21
N GLU A 134 10.11 3.81 23.86
CA GLU A 134 11.52 3.51 23.58
C GLU A 134 12.04 4.32 22.38
N TYR A 135 11.30 4.34 21.27
CA TYR A 135 11.65 5.13 20.09
C TYR A 135 11.77 6.63 20.36
N MET A 136 10.94 7.16 21.24
CA MET A 136 10.89 8.59 21.56
C MET A 136 11.80 9.00 22.72
N GLN A 137 12.54 8.09 23.34
CA GLN A 137 13.52 8.41 24.40
C GLN A 137 14.77 9.09 23.83
N GLY A 138 15.39 9.97 24.64
CA GLY A 138 16.81 10.32 24.50
C GLY A 138 17.15 11.69 23.91
N ASP A 139 16.18 12.49 23.47
CA ASP A 139 16.44 13.84 22.93
C ASP A 139 15.81 14.94 23.78
N GLU A 140 16.53 16.05 23.99
CA GLU A 140 15.95 17.25 24.58
C GLU A 140 14.88 17.87 23.65
N PRO A 141 13.80 18.46 24.22
CA PRO A 141 12.79 19.16 23.43
C PRO A 141 13.41 20.19 22.50
N TYR A 142 12.95 20.23 21.26
CA TYR A 142 13.34 21.30 20.33
C TYR A 142 12.44 22.51 20.57
N GLU A 143 13.01 23.59 21.09
CA GLU A 143 12.28 24.84 21.34
C GLU A 143 12.28 25.73 20.09
N ASP A 144 11.21 25.62 19.31
CA ASP A 144 10.77 26.67 18.40
C ASP A 144 9.41 27.19 18.86
N GLY A 145 9.31 28.50 19.10
CA GLY A 145 8.07 29.17 19.52
C GLY A 145 7.05 29.30 18.39
N ASN A 146 7.44 29.03 17.14
CA ASN A 146 6.63 29.24 15.94
C ASN A 146 6.52 27.99 15.06
N LEU A 147 6.31 26.82 15.68
CA LEU A 147 6.15 25.57 14.92
C LEU A 147 4.95 25.62 13.96
N LEU A 148 5.26 25.64 12.65
CA LEU A 148 4.29 25.57 11.56
C LEU A 148 4.09 24.15 11.03
N ALA A 149 5.17 23.41 10.83
CA ALA A 149 5.16 22.06 10.26
C ALA A 149 6.37 21.25 10.74
N ILE A 150 6.23 19.91 10.67
CA ILE A 150 7.33 18.95 10.82
C ILE A 150 7.45 18.13 9.54
N ALA A 151 8.65 17.62 9.27
CA ALA A 151 8.88 16.63 8.22
C ALA A 151 9.45 15.38 8.86
N ALA A 152 8.81 14.24 8.63
CA ALA A 152 9.21 12.93 9.13
C ALA A 152 9.23 11.94 7.95
N PRO A 153 10.05 10.89 8.01
CA PRO A 153 10.00 9.85 6.99
C PRO A 153 8.67 9.08 7.07
N HIS A 154 8.40 8.24 6.09
CA HIS A 154 7.34 7.23 6.14
C HIS A 154 7.88 5.79 6.07
N VAL A 155 9.19 5.60 6.26
CA VAL A 155 9.79 4.25 6.32
C VAL A 155 9.32 3.50 7.56
N SER A 156 9.59 2.18 7.61
CA SER A 156 9.30 1.34 8.78
C SER A 156 9.73 2.03 10.09
N PRO A 157 8.83 2.13 11.10
CA PRO A 157 9.16 2.74 12.39
C PRO A 157 10.43 2.16 13.01
N PHE A 158 10.63 0.83 12.91
CA PHE A 158 11.83 0.16 13.40
C PHE A 158 13.12 0.64 12.74
N GLY A 159 13.10 0.92 11.44
CA GLY A 159 14.29 1.38 10.71
C GLY A 159 14.53 2.88 10.77
N GLY A 160 13.50 3.68 11.11
CA GLY A 160 13.52 5.14 11.01
C GLY A 160 13.26 5.89 12.32
N PHE A 161 13.16 5.21 13.46
CA PHE A 161 12.68 5.82 14.72
C PHE A 161 13.48 7.06 15.14
N ASP A 162 14.80 7.10 14.94
CA ASP A 162 15.63 8.27 15.25
C ASP A 162 15.18 9.52 14.48
N CYS A 163 14.81 9.36 13.20
CA CYS A 163 14.30 10.46 12.37
C CYS A 163 12.90 10.89 12.80
N TYR A 164 12.02 9.93 13.13
CA TYR A 164 10.72 10.25 13.71
C TYR A 164 10.87 11.02 15.03
N ARG A 165 11.73 10.55 15.94
CA ARG A 165 12.03 11.23 17.22
C ARG A 165 12.48 12.67 17.00
N ALA A 166 13.44 12.87 16.10
CA ALA A 166 13.98 14.20 15.80
C ALA A 166 12.92 15.18 15.28
N ALA A 167 11.93 14.70 14.51
CA ALA A 167 10.84 15.52 13.99
C ALA A 167 9.75 15.78 15.06
N TYR A 168 9.31 14.72 15.74
CA TYR A 168 8.16 14.77 16.65
C TYR A 168 8.47 15.42 18.00
N ARG A 169 9.74 15.51 18.41
CA ARG A 169 10.15 16.25 19.64
C ARG A 169 9.89 17.76 19.59
N ALA A 170 9.54 18.31 18.42
CA ALA A 170 9.09 19.69 18.29
C ALA A 170 7.64 19.89 18.78
N LEU A 171 6.84 18.82 18.83
CA LEU A 171 5.46 18.87 19.31
C LEU A 171 5.40 18.95 20.83
N ARG A 172 4.49 19.80 21.33
CA ARG A 172 4.26 20.06 22.76
C ARG A 172 2.81 19.81 23.12
N PRO A 173 2.47 19.61 24.41
CA PRO A 173 1.09 19.41 24.86
C PRO A 173 0.10 20.50 24.40
N GLU A 174 0.56 21.75 24.26
CA GLU A 174 -0.27 22.87 23.76
C GLU A 174 -0.73 22.70 22.30
N HIS A 175 -0.07 21.83 21.52
CA HIS A 175 -0.46 21.54 20.14
C HIS A 175 -1.59 20.50 20.05
N ARG A 176 -1.99 19.87 21.15
CA ARG A 176 -2.98 18.77 21.18
C ARG A 176 -4.34 19.12 20.54
N GLU A 177 -4.79 20.36 20.71
CA GLU A 177 -6.08 20.82 20.18
C GLU A 177 -5.99 21.39 18.76
N ARG A 178 -4.82 21.30 18.10
CA ARG A 178 -4.66 21.74 16.71
C ARG A 178 -5.17 20.67 15.74
N THR A 179 -5.62 21.15 14.58
CA THR A 179 -5.83 20.32 13.38
C THR A 179 -4.47 20.03 12.75
N PHE A 180 -4.14 18.74 12.58
CA PHE A 180 -2.92 18.31 11.90
C PHE A 180 -3.21 17.95 10.46
N VAL A 181 -2.66 18.72 9.51
CA VAL A 181 -2.67 18.35 8.10
C VAL A 181 -1.50 17.43 7.80
N ILE A 182 -1.78 16.14 7.59
CA ILE A 182 -0.76 15.14 7.25
C ILE A 182 -0.72 15.02 5.73
N LEU A 183 0.42 15.33 5.11
CA LEU A 183 0.68 15.11 3.70
C LEU A 183 1.51 13.83 3.55
N GLY A 184 0.85 12.73 3.23
CA GLY A 184 1.50 11.43 2.99
C GLY A 184 1.57 11.11 1.51
N THR A 185 2.68 10.51 1.08
CA THR A 185 2.87 10.01 -0.29
C THR A 185 2.12 8.70 -0.49
N SER A 186 1.44 8.54 -1.61
CA SER A 186 0.88 7.24 -2.02
C SER A 186 1.82 6.52 -2.98
N HIS A 187 2.04 5.23 -2.75
CA HIS A 187 2.77 4.35 -3.67
C HIS A 187 1.88 3.87 -4.84
N TYR A 188 0.56 4.07 -4.72
CA TYR A 188 -0.45 3.33 -5.47
C TYR A 188 -1.61 4.19 -6.03
N GLY A 189 -1.68 5.47 -5.65
CA GLY A 189 -2.75 6.40 -6.05
C GLY A 189 -2.78 6.75 -7.54
N GLU A 190 -3.93 7.27 -8.00
CA GLU A 190 -4.12 7.74 -9.37
C GLU A 190 -3.25 8.97 -9.65
N PRO A 191 -2.36 8.96 -10.66
CA PRO A 191 -1.48 10.08 -10.97
C PRO A 191 -2.17 11.45 -10.98
N ASP A 192 -1.47 12.47 -10.52
CA ASP A 192 -1.93 13.86 -10.47
C ASP A 192 -3.17 14.11 -9.58
N ARG A 193 -3.48 13.19 -8.67
CA ARG A 193 -4.57 13.33 -7.69
C ARG A 193 -4.14 13.20 -6.23
N PHE A 194 -4.95 13.78 -5.35
CA PHE A 194 -4.91 13.61 -3.90
C PHE A 194 -6.01 12.65 -3.48
N GLY A 195 -5.64 11.59 -2.76
CA GLY A 195 -6.60 10.69 -2.13
C GLY A 195 -7.13 11.28 -0.83
N LEU A 196 -8.42 11.54 -0.73
CA LEU A 196 -9.04 11.98 0.52
C LEU A 196 -9.89 10.86 1.12
N THR A 197 -10.07 10.91 2.43
CA THR A 197 -11.04 10.08 3.13
C THR A 197 -11.65 10.88 4.27
N ARG A 198 -12.95 10.70 4.49
CA ARG A 198 -13.66 11.25 5.67
C ARG A 198 -13.54 10.34 6.88
N LYS A 199 -12.93 9.18 6.73
CA LYS A 199 -12.87 8.14 7.75
C LYS A 199 -11.86 8.50 8.82
N ASN A 200 -12.28 8.31 10.07
CA ASN A 200 -11.39 8.38 11.21
C ASN A 200 -10.35 7.26 11.16
N PHE A 201 -9.15 7.53 11.64
CA PHE A 201 -8.01 6.60 11.59
C PHE A 201 -7.94 5.81 12.89
N VAL A 202 -8.08 4.50 12.81
CA VAL A 202 -7.91 3.62 13.98
C VAL A 202 -6.44 3.25 14.11
N THR A 203 -5.91 3.33 15.33
CA THR A 203 -4.61 2.77 15.72
C THR A 203 -4.73 2.06 17.09
N PRO A 204 -3.69 1.38 17.59
CA PRO A 204 -3.67 0.83 18.95
C PRO A 204 -3.90 1.88 20.05
N PHE A 205 -3.66 3.16 19.77
CA PHE A 205 -3.87 4.27 20.72
C PHE A 205 -5.32 4.79 20.72
N GLY A 206 -6.17 4.28 19.83
CA GLY A 206 -7.57 4.67 19.68
C GLY A 206 -7.84 5.34 18.34
N GLU A 207 -9.03 5.89 18.22
CA GLU A 207 -9.50 6.54 17.00
C GLU A 207 -9.04 8.01 16.93
N ALA A 208 -8.42 8.36 15.80
CA ALA A 208 -8.00 9.72 15.49
C ALA A 208 -9.07 10.35 14.58
N VAL A 209 -9.68 11.44 15.06
CA VAL A 209 -10.88 12.01 14.45
C VAL A 209 -10.51 12.91 13.27
N THR A 210 -11.09 12.63 12.11
CA THR A 210 -10.92 13.40 10.88
C THR A 210 -11.79 14.65 10.87
N ASP A 211 -11.20 15.80 10.52
CA ASP A 211 -11.94 17.02 10.23
C ASP A 211 -12.62 16.90 8.86
N THR A 212 -13.82 16.33 8.87
CA THR A 212 -14.61 16.11 7.66
C THR A 212 -15.00 17.41 6.95
N ALA A 213 -15.13 18.53 7.68
CA ALA A 213 -15.44 19.82 7.08
C ALA A 213 -14.26 20.34 6.24
N LEU A 214 -13.03 20.20 6.74
CA LEU A 214 -11.84 20.55 5.96
C LEU A 214 -11.67 19.61 4.74
N VAL A 215 -11.94 18.32 4.90
CA VAL A 215 -11.93 17.36 3.78
C VAL A 215 -12.93 17.75 2.69
N ASP A 216 -14.14 18.15 3.08
CA ASP A 216 -15.17 18.61 2.15
C ASP A 216 -14.79 19.93 1.45
N GLU A 217 -14.17 20.87 2.18
CA GLU A 217 -13.65 22.11 1.63
C GLU A 217 -12.59 21.85 0.55
N LEU A 218 -11.64 20.96 0.82
CA LEU A 218 -10.56 20.58 -0.12
C LEU A 218 -11.11 19.90 -1.37
N ALA A 219 -12.05 18.97 -1.19
CA ALA A 219 -12.70 18.27 -2.30
C ALA A 219 -13.49 19.24 -3.20
N ALA A 220 -14.17 20.23 -2.60
CA ALA A 220 -14.92 21.24 -3.34
C ALA A 220 -14.00 22.25 -4.06
N ALA A 221 -12.84 22.58 -3.48
CA ALA A 221 -11.89 23.52 -4.06
C ALA A 221 -11.15 22.96 -5.29
N ALA A 222 -10.96 21.64 -5.36
CA ALA A 222 -10.19 21.00 -6.44
C ALA A 222 -10.79 19.64 -6.88
N PRO A 223 -12.03 19.60 -7.38
CA PRO A 223 -12.72 18.33 -7.69
C PRO A 223 -12.04 17.50 -8.79
N GLY A 224 -11.24 18.14 -9.66
CA GLY A 224 -10.47 17.44 -10.70
C GLY A 224 -9.13 16.86 -10.24
N ALA A 225 -8.69 17.21 -9.02
CA ALA A 225 -7.41 16.79 -8.45
C ALA A 225 -7.59 15.94 -7.19
N VAL A 226 -8.81 15.54 -6.85
CA VAL A 226 -9.15 14.79 -5.63
C VAL A 226 -9.88 13.52 -6.01
N GLU A 227 -9.53 12.43 -5.34
CA GLU A 227 -10.30 11.18 -5.30
C GLU A 227 -10.82 10.98 -3.88
N MET A 228 -12.13 10.77 -3.72
CA MET A 228 -12.76 10.70 -2.41
C MET A 228 -13.03 9.26 -2.00
N GLU A 229 -12.71 8.92 -0.75
CA GLU A 229 -12.66 7.55 -0.27
C GLU A 229 -11.72 6.67 -1.11
N ASP A 230 -10.58 7.25 -1.50
CA ASP A 230 -9.54 6.56 -2.26
C ASP A 230 -9.09 5.29 -1.53
N TYR A 231 -9.23 4.15 -2.20
CA TYR A 231 -8.86 2.83 -1.70
C TYR A 231 -7.39 2.75 -1.25
N CYS A 232 -6.50 3.59 -1.79
CA CYS A 232 -5.09 3.61 -1.40
C CYS A 232 -4.92 3.84 0.12
N HIS A 233 -5.84 4.53 0.79
CA HIS A 233 -5.83 4.67 2.25
C HIS A 233 -5.90 3.32 3.00
N ALA A 234 -6.48 2.28 2.40
CA ALA A 234 -6.60 0.95 2.99
C ALA A 234 -5.25 0.23 3.08
N THR A 235 -4.37 0.44 2.09
CA THR A 235 -3.11 -0.30 1.96
C THR A 235 -1.87 0.54 2.22
N GLU A 236 -2.00 1.87 2.20
CA GLU A 236 -0.89 2.79 2.36
C GLU A 236 -0.48 2.93 3.83
N HIS A 237 0.82 3.01 4.10
CA HIS A 237 1.36 3.18 5.46
C HIS A 237 1.75 4.62 5.77
N SER A 238 1.95 5.45 4.74
CA SER A 238 2.63 6.73 4.88
C SER A 238 1.98 7.67 5.89
N ILE A 239 0.64 7.67 5.95
CA ILE A 239 -0.14 8.45 6.90
C ILE A 239 -0.35 7.70 8.22
N GLU A 240 -0.55 6.39 8.17
CA GLU A 240 -0.80 5.57 9.35
C GLU A 240 0.28 5.78 10.41
N PHE A 241 1.53 5.72 9.98
CA PHE A 241 2.67 5.89 10.87
C PHE A 241 2.64 7.28 11.49
N GLN A 242 2.33 8.33 10.73
CA GLN A 242 2.24 9.69 11.28
C GLN A 242 1.12 9.79 12.33
N VAL A 243 -0.05 9.20 12.08
CA VAL A 243 -1.16 9.19 13.04
C VAL A 243 -0.75 8.49 14.34
N ALA A 244 -0.07 7.35 14.25
CA ALA A 244 0.40 6.60 15.42
C ALA A 244 1.44 7.41 16.23
N PHE A 245 2.43 8.03 15.57
CA PHE A 245 3.41 8.91 16.24
C PHE A 245 2.72 10.14 16.85
N LEU A 246 1.78 10.79 16.16
CA LEU A 246 1.04 11.94 16.69
C LEU A 246 0.24 11.58 17.96
N GLN A 247 -0.55 10.50 17.92
CA GLN A 247 -1.34 10.05 19.08
C GLN A 247 -0.46 9.66 20.26
N HIS A 248 0.70 9.05 19.99
CA HIS A 248 1.68 8.73 21.01
C HIS A 248 2.29 9.99 21.65
N THR A 249 2.84 10.90 20.83
CA THR A 249 3.55 12.10 21.29
C THR A 249 2.65 13.05 22.08
N LEU A 250 1.37 13.14 21.74
CA LEU A 250 0.41 14.04 22.41
C LEU A 250 -0.43 13.35 23.50
N ASP A 251 -0.21 12.06 23.76
CA ASP A 251 -0.90 11.19 24.74
C ASP A 251 -2.42 11.42 24.77
N GLY A 252 -3.07 11.30 23.60
CA GLY A 252 -4.48 11.67 23.46
C GLY A 252 -5.10 11.42 22.09
N PRO A 253 -6.41 11.64 21.97
CA PRO A 253 -7.07 11.67 20.66
C PRO A 253 -6.45 12.82 19.86
N ALA A 254 -5.61 12.49 18.89
CA ALA A 254 -5.23 13.45 17.87
C ALA A 254 -6.48 13.75 17.02
N ARG A 255 -6.62 15.00 16.57
CA ARG A 255 -7.56 15.38 15.51
C ARG A 255 -6.79 15.50 14.18
N PRO A 256 -6.32 14.40 13.56
CA PRO A 256 -5.66 14.50 12.28
C PRO A 256 -6.70 14.89 11.23
N SER A 257 -6.44 15.96 10.50
CA SER A 257 -7.17 16.25 9.27
C SER A 257 -6.31 15.78 8.13
N THR A 258 -6.59 14.58 7.66
CA THR A 258 -5.66 13.84 6.82
C THR A 258 -5.77 14.27 5.35
N LEU A 259 -4.63 14.50 4.70
CA LEU A 259 -4.50 14.78 3.26
C LEU A 259 -3.53 13.75 2.64
N LEU A 260 -4.02 12.67 2.02
CA LEU A 260 -3.12 11.82 1.22
C LEU A 260 -2.88 12.51 -0.11
N GLY A 261 -1.65 12.94 -0.33
CA GLY A 261 -1.24 13.57 -1.57
C GLY A 261 -0.17 12.74 -2.23
N LEU A 262 -0.41 12.35 -3.47
CA LEU A 262 0.60 11.62 -4.22
C LEU A 262 1.96 12.31 -4.16
N ASP A 263 2.99 11.48 -4.01
CA ASP A 263 4.27 11.82 -4.60
C ASP A 263 3.98 12.01 -6.08
N GLY A 264 4.06 13.26 -6.55
CA GLY A 264 4.14 13.50 -7.96
C GLY A 264 5.32 12.68 -8.44
N ARG A 265 5.08 11.58 -9.16
CA ARG A 265 6.14 10.99 -9.98
C ARG A 265 6.76 12.18 -10.71
N PRO A 266 8.10 12.37 -10.68
CA PRO A 266 8.69 13.42 -11.48
C PRO A 266 8.14 13.25 -12.88
N MET A 267 7.56 14.31 -13.45
CA MET A 267 7.11 14.29 -14.83
C MET A 267 8.23 13.66 -15.65
N THR A 268 8.05 12.44 -16.14
CA THR A 268 9.00 11.80 -17.04
C THR A 268 8.82 12.43 -18.43
N THR A 269 9.02 13.74 -18.52
CA THR A 269 9.48 14.39 -19.73
C THR A 269 11.00 14.37 -19.70
N GLY A 270 11.56 13.27 -20.20
CA GLY A 270 13.00 13.07 -20.28
C GLY A 270 13.30 12.03 -21.34
N GLY A 271 13.04 12.39 -22.59
CA GLY A 271 13.39 11.57 -23.74
C GLY A 271 14.89 11.27 -23.76
N LEU A 272 15.18 10.05 -24.21
CA LEU A 272 16.44 9.62 -24.80
C LEU A 272 17.21 10.78 -25.46
N LEU A 273 18.36 11.13 -24.90
CA LEU A 273 19.52 11.56 -25.68
C LEU A 273 20.77 10.99 -25.00
N GLY A 274 21.38 10.01 -25.68
CA GLY A 274 22.78 9.63 -25.47
C GLY A 274 23.74 10.77 -25.85
N PRO A 275 25.07 10.55 -25.83
CA PRO A 275 25.75 9.35 -26.33
C PRO A 275 26.28 8.38 -25.28
#